data_AF-A0A0N1AZ18-F1
#
_entry.id   AF-A0A0N1AZ18-F1
#
_cell.length_a   1.000
_cell.length_b   1.000
_cell.length_c   1.000
_cell.angle_alpha   90.00
_cell.angle_beta   90.00
_cell.angle_gamma   90.00
#
_symmetry.space_group_name_H-M   'P 1'
#
loop_
_entity.id
_entity.type
_entity.pdbx_description
1 polymer ?
#
loop_
_entity_poly.entity_id
_entity_poly.type
_entity_poly.pdbx_seq_one_letter_code
_entity_poly.pdbx_strand_id
1 'polypeptide(L)' 'MENDRITRIARALCRSARIDPDSVLVAESADDETAQATGRVSPSNEAVPAWTQFRGAALTFVHTHDERVVAPL' A
#
# COMPACT_ATOMS: atom_id res chain seq x y z
N MET A 1 -4.18 16.33 -0.58
CA MET A 1 -4.65 15.85 0.73
C MET A 1 -4.93 14.34 0.71
N GLU A 2 -5.54 13.80 -0.35
CA GLU A 2 -5.83 12.36 -0.46
C GLU A 2 -4.59 11.44 -0.45
N ASN A 3 -3.53 11.81 -1.17
CA ASN A 3 -2.26 11.05 -1.15
C ASN A 3 -1.65 10.93 0.27
N ASP A 4 -1.81 11.96 1.11
CA ASP A 4 -1.36 11.92 2.50
C ASP A 4 -2.20 10.95 3.35
N ARG A 5 -3.53 10.94 3.14
CA ARG A 5 -4.46 10.00 3.78
C ARG A 5 -4.18 8.55 3.37
N ILE A 6 -3.98 8.30 2.08
CA ILE A 6 -3.58 6.98 1.54
C ILE A 6 -2.28 6.52 2.19
N THR A 7 -1.27 7.41 2.28
CA THR A 7 0.02 7.08 2.89
C THR A 7 -0.14 6.73 4.36
N ARG A 8 -0.94 7.50 5.12
CA ARG A 8 -1.21 7.20 6.54
C ARG A 8 -1.91 5.86 6.74
N ILE A 9 -2.90 5.53 5.92
CA ILE A 9 -3.61 4.25 5.98
C ILE A 9 -2.67 3.10 5.60
N ALA A 10 -1.88 3.25 4.54
CA ALA A 10 -0.90 2.25 4.13
C ALA A 10 0.14 1.97 5.23
N ARG A 11 0.65 3.02 5.90
CA ARG A 11 1.54 2.88 7.05
C ARG A 11 0.87 2.19 8.24
N ALA A 12 -0.40 2.49 8.52
CA ALA A 12 -1.16 1.83 9.56
C ALA A 12 -1.34 0.33 9.25
N LEU A 13 -1.61 -0.02 7.99
CA LEU A 13 -1.70 -1.42 7.55
C LEU A 13 -0.38 -2.17 7.74
N CYS A 14 0.75 -1.56 7.41
CA CYS A 14 2.06 -2.14 7.72
C CYS A 14 2.22 -2.44 9.22
N ARG A 15 1.90 -1.49 10.08
CA ARG A 15 2.00 -1.68 11.53
C ARG A 15 1.08 -2.78 12.05
N SER A 16 -0.14 -2.88 11.51
CA SER A 16 -1.07 -3.97 11.84
C SER A 16 -0.51 -5.34 11.43
N ALA A 17 0.21 -5.41 10.31
CA ALA A 17 0.92 -6.60 9.86
C ALA A 17 2.28 -6.82 10.59
N ARG A 18 2.62 -5.99 11.58
CA ARG A 18 3.92 -5.98 12.28
C ARG A 18 5.11 -5.77 11.35
N ILE A 19 4.90 -5.08 10.24
CA ILE A 19 5.92 -4.67 9.27
C ILE A 19 6.30 -3.22 9.54
N ASP A 20 7.59 -2.90 9.53
CA ASP A 20 8.03 -1.51 9.58
C ASP A 20 7.69 -0.81 8.24
N PRO A 21 6.91 0.27 8.25
CA PRO A 21 6.38 0.89 7.03
C PRO A 21 7.46 1.55 6.16
N ASP A 22 8.54 2.04 6.77
CA ASP A 22 9.61 2.78 6.10
C ASP A 22 10.81 1.86 5.81
N SER A 23 10.75 0.58 6.23
CA SER A 23 11.67 -0.46 5.79
C SER A 23 11.68 -0.54 4.28
N VAL A 24 12.88 -0.46 3.73
CA VAL A 24 13.10 -0.55 2.28
C VAL A 24 12.92 -2.00 1.86
N LEU A 25 11.99 -2.23 0.94
CA LEU A 25 11.88 -3.50 0.27
C LEU A 25 12.73 -3.43 -0.97
N VAL A 26 13.82 -4.20 -0.97
CA VAL A 26 14.51 -4.51 -2.21
C VAL A 26 13.59 -5.49 -2.93
N ALA A 27 13.00 -5.06 -4.04
CA ALA A 27 12.39 -5.98 -4.98
C ALA A 27 13.53 -6.80 -5.58
N GLU A 28 14.01 -7.78 -4.83
CA GLU A 28 14.89 -8.80 -5.35
C GLU A 28 14.13 -9.39 -6.53
N SER A 29 14.69 -9.25 -7.73
CA SER A 29 14.11 -9.76 -8.95
C SER A 29 14.14 -11.28 -8.84
N ALA A 30 13.19 -11.82 -8.11
CA ALA A 30 12.82 -13.21 -8.21
C ALA A 30 12.23 -13.33 -9.60
N ASP A 31 13.04 -13.92 -10.49
CA ASP A 31 12.61 -14.66 -11.65
C ASP A 31 11.59 -15.70 -11.15
N ASP A 32 10.37 -15.25 -10.90
CA ASP A 32 9.29 -16.06 -10.35
C ASP A 32 8.07 -15.84 -11.23
N GLU A 33 7.95 -16.78 -12.17
CA GLU A 33 6.93 -16.96 -13.19
C GLU A 33 5.49 -16.99 -12.61
N THR A 34 5.29 -16.86 -11.29
CA THR A 34 3.97 -16.96 -10.65
C THR A 34 3.29 -15.63 -10.30
N ALA A 35 3.97 -14.49 -10.47
CA ALA A 35 3.41 -13.17 -10.09
C ALA A 35 2.34 -12.59 -11.06
N GLN A 36 1.95 -13.32 -12.11
CA GLN A 36 0.90 -12.86 -13.05
C GLN A 36 -0.54 -13.03 -12.56
N ALA A 37 -0.79 -13.72 -11.43
CA ALA A 37 -2.16 -14.01 -10.99
C ALA A 37 -2.88 -12.85 -10.29
N THR A 38 -2.16 -11.80 -9.86
CA THR A 38 -2.76 -10.62 -9.23
C THR A 38 -2.19 -9.41 -9.92
N GLY A 39 -3.00 -8.57 -10.58
CA GLY A 39 -2.58 -7.38 -11.34
C GLY A 39 -1.85 -6.33 -10.51
N ARG A 40 -0.66 -6.68 -10.02
CA ARG A 40 0.21 -5.90 -9.17
C ARG A 40 1.20 -5.23 -10.11
N VAL A 41 1.10 -3.92 -10.18
CA VAL A 41 1.97 -3.02 -10.93
C VAL A 41 3.42 -3.48 -10.85
N SER A 42 4.04 -3.67 -12.00
CA SER A 42 5.40 -4.20 -12.19
C SER A 42 6.41 -3.55 -11.24
N PRO A 43 7.35 -4.32 -10.66
CA PRO A 43 8.41 -3.75 -9.84
C PRO A 43 9.41 -3.05 -10.76
N SER A 44 9.32 -1.71 -10.84
CA SER A 44 10.51 -0.93 -11.15
C SER A 44 11.55 -1.28 -10.09
N ASN A 45 12.81 -1.47 -10.50
CA ASN A 45 13.97 -1.89 -9.69
C ASN A 45 14.39 -0.83 -8.64
N GLU A 46 13.41 -0.17 -8.04
CA GLU A 46 13.53 0.95 -7.14
C GLU A 46 13.26 0.46 -5.73
N ALA A 47 14.16 0.79 -4.81
CA ALA A 47 14.01 0.50 -3.40
C ALA A 47 12.81 1.29 -2.86
N VAL A 48 11.65 0.64 -2.81
CA VAL A 48 10.41 1.28 -2.35
C VAL A 48 10.13 0.93 -0.89
N PRO A 49 9.60 1.88 -0.10
CA PRO A 49 9.27 1.62 1.30
C PRO A 49 8.09 0.64 1.41
N ALA A 50 8.06 -0.16 2.48
CA ALA A 50 7.13 -1.25 2.64
C ALA A 50 5.65 -0.85 2.59
N TRP A 51 5.31 0.39 2.99
CA TRP A 51 3.95 0.91 2.88
C TRP A 51 3.42 0.95 1.44
N THR A 52 4.29 1.03 0.43
CA THR A 52 3.86 1.03 -0.98
C THR A 52 3.17 -0.27 -1.38
N GLN A 53 3.51 -1.41 -0.74
CA GLN A 53 2.81 -2.68 -0.95
C GLN A 53 1.32 -2.61 -0.59
N PHE A 54 0.98 -1.80 0.42
CA PHE A 54 -0.38 -1.64 0.93
C PHE A 54 -1.09 -0.42 0.34
N ARG A 55 -0.46 0.31 -0.57
CA ARG A 55 -1.05 1.51 -1.19
C ARG A 55 -2.34 1.20 -1.95
N GLY A 56 -2.40 0.07 -2.66
CA GLY A 56 -3.62 -0.36 -3.36
C GLY A 56 -4.80 -0.61 -2.42
N ALA A 57 -4.56 -1.32 -1.32
CA ALA A 57 -5.58 -1.54 -0.28
C ALA A 57 -6.02 -0.24 0.39
N ALA A 58 -5.08 0.68 0.64
CA ALA A 58 -5.37 2.00 1.18
C ALA A 58 -6.21 2.86 0.22
N LEU A 59 -5.93 2.80 -1.09
CA LEU A 59 -6.71 3.46 -2.13
C LEU A 59 -8.16 2.95 -2.17
N THR A 60 -8.34 1.63 -2.21
CA THR A 60 -9.67 1.02 -2.15
C THR A 60 -10.41 1.44 -0.88
N PHE A 61 -9.73 1.41 0.27
CA PHE A 61 -10.31 1.83 1.54
C PHE A 61 -10.77 3.30 1.49
N VAL A 62 -9.94 4.21 0.98
CA VAL A 62 -10.30 5.62 0.84
C VAL A 62 -11.50 5.77 -0.07
N HIS A 63 -11.48 5.21 -1.27
CA HIS A 63 -12.61 5.31 -2.21
C HIS A 63 -13.91 4.73 -1.62
N THR A 64 -13.86 3.61 -0.91
CA THR A 64 -15.04 3.01 -0.26
C THR A 64 -15.57 3.84 0.92
N HIS A 65 -14.71 4.62 1.59
CA HIS A 65 -15.08 5.36 2.81
C HIS A 65 -15.09 6.88 2.61
N ASP A 66 -14.83 7.39 1.41
CA ASP A 66 -14.84 8.83 1.13
C ASP A 66 -16.26 9.41 1.29
N GLU A 67 -17.26 8.63 0.90
CA GLU A 67 -18.68 8.95 1.02
C GLU A 67 -19.27 8.76 2.44
N ARG A 68 -18.54 8.14 3.38
CA ARG A 68 -19.04 7.84 4.75
C ARG A 68 -18.49 8.73 5.86
N VAL A 69 -17.71 9.77 5.54
CA VAL A 69 -17.34 10.80 6.53
C VAL A 69 -18.44 11.88 6.60
N VAL A 70 -19.64 11.47 6.99
CA VAL A 70 -20.77 12.33 7.40
C VAL A 70 -21.24 11.75 8.74
N ALA A 71 -21.23 12.40 9.90
CA ALA A 71 -21.11 13.80 10.34
C ALA A 71 -20.39 13.82 11.71
N PRO A 72 -19.88 14.98 12.19
CA PRO A 72 -19.58 15.12 13.61
C PRO A 72 -20.89 15.04 14.42
N LEU A 73 -20.88 14.21 15.47
CA LEU A 73 -21.92 14.17 16.51
C LEU A 73 -21.94 15.47 17.32
#